data_AF-A0A3A3GHQ2-F1
#
_entry.id   AF-A0A3A3GHQ2-F1
#
_cell.length_a   1.000
_cell.length_b   1.000
_cell.length_c   1.000
_cell.angle_alpha   90.00
_cell.angle_beta   90.00
_cell.angle_gamma   90.00
#
_symmetry.space_group_name_H-M   'P 1'
#
loop_
_entity.id
_entity.type
_entity.pdbx_description
1 polymer ?
#
loop_
_entity_poly.entity_id
_entity_poly.type
_entity_poly.pdbx_seq_one_letter_code
_entity_poly.pdbx_strand_id
1 'polypeptide(L)'
;MEGRSEMECTLFLVTNLDQETLKRTIYNIVCEAVEDKVTDYEDFSRLSCRYFTLDIETEDIISLDFLREEYGMEINAEIGIQLFGKSFEKGLQVLFNIFGNILLAFNPDMVFVENGTDQLFRKENDTVIINTKLDQYQKKYLSNKIINLLRFPYIYQELSN
;
A
#
# COMPACT_ATOMS: atom_id res chain seq x y z
N MET A 1 -13.85 1.71 16.69
CA MET A 1 -14.05 2.39 15.40
C MET A 1 -15.41 3.09 15.36
N GLU A 2 -15.88 3.62 16.48
CA GLU A 2 -17.05 4.50 16.46
C GLU A 2 -16.54 5.88 15.99
N GLY A 3 -16.66 6.18 14.69
CA GLY A 3 -16.54 7.57 14.20
C GLY A 3 -15.74 7.87 12.93
N ARG A 4 -14.84 7.01 12.43
CA ARG A 4 -14.13 7.27 11.14
C ARG A 4 -14.92 6.70 9.96
N SER A 5 -15.24 7.54 8.97
CA SER A 5 -15.88 7.13 7.71
C SER A 5 -14.93 6.32 6.83
N GLU A 6 -13.64 6.67 6.83
CA GLU A 6 -12.57 6.05 6.05
C GLU A 6 -11.18 6.28 6.66
N MET A 7 -10.17 5.65 6.07
CA MET A 7 -8.74 5.88 6.32
C MET A 7 -8.04 6.08 4.99
N GLU A 8 -7.28 7.18 4.87
CA GLU A 8 -6.47 7.50 3.70
C GLU A 8 -5.04 7.02 3.91
N CYS A 9 -4.54 6.25 2.95
CA CYS A 9 -3.18 5.73 2.92
C CYS A 9 -2.57 5.94 1.55
N THR A 10 -1.24 5.87 1.47
CA THR A 10 -0.53 5.88 0.20
C THR A 10 0.51 4.76 0.21
N LEU A 11 0.61 4.04 -0.91
CA LEU A 11 1.70 3.10 -1.18
C LEU A 11 2.55 3.67 -2.32
N PHE A 12 3.78 4.04 -2.00
CA PHE A 12 4.78 4.44 -2.99
C PHE A 12 5.60 3.22 -3.42
N LEU A 13 5.91 3.12 -4.70
CA LEU A 13 6.67 2.01 -5.27
C LEU A 13 7.89 2.50 -6.05
N VAL A 14 8.96 1.69 -6.02
CA VAL A 14 10.04 1.70 -7.00
C VAL A 14 9.94 0.40 -7.80
N THR A 15 9.63 0.51 -9.09
CA THR A 15 9.45 -0.65 -9.98
C THR A 15 10.13 -0.44 -11.33
N ASN A 16 10.49 -1.53 -12.00
CA ASN A 16 11.02 -1.50 -13.37
C ASN A 16 9.94 -1.80 -14.43
N LEU A 17 8.68 -2.00 -14.00
CA LEU A 17 7.57 -2.21 -14.92
C LEU A 17 7.19 -0.89 -15.60
N ASP A 18 6.86 -0.96 -16.89
CA ASP A 18 6.21 0.15 -17.56
C ASP A 18 4.79 0.36 -17.00
N GLN A 19 4.23 1.55 -17.24
CA GLN A 19 2.93 1.97 -16.71
C GLN A 19 1.78 1.01 -17.05
N GLU A 20 1.69 0.56 -18.30
CA GLU A 20 0.60 -0.33 -18.73
C GLU A 20 0.74 -1.68 -18.02
N THR A 21 1.94 -2.24 -18.01
CA THR A 21 2.24 -3.51 -17.32
C THR A 21 1.99 -3.40 -15.82
N LEU A 22 2.40 -2.32 -15.17
CA LEU A 22 2.19 -2.08 -13.74
C LEU A 22 0.70 -2.05 -13.38
N LYS A 23 -0.06 -1.17 -14.05
CA LYS A 23 -1.50 -0.99 -13.79
C LYS A 23 -2.27 -2.29 -14.02
N ARG A 24 -1.97 -3.01 -15.11
CA ARG A 24 -2.59 -4.31 -15.42
C ARG A 24 -2.22 -5.40 -14.42
N THR A 25 -0.98 -5.43 -13.96
CA THR A 25 -0.51 -6.40 -12.95
C THR A 25 -1.20 -6.15 -11.62
N ILE A 26 -1.28 -4.89 -11.17
CA ILE A 26 -2.00 -4.53 -9.95
C ILE A 26 -3.49 -4.89 -10.07
N TYR A 27 -4.14 -4.57 -11.19
CA TYR A 27 -5.53 -4.96 -11.43
C TYR A 27 -5.76 -6.47 -11.26
N ASN A 28 -4.92 -7.30 -11.89
CA ASN A 28 -5.04 -8.75 -11.76
C ASN A 28 -4.86 -9.22 -10.31
N ILE A 29 -3.86 -8.69 -9.60
CA ILE A 29 -3.61 -9.01 -8.19
C ILE A 29 -4.82 -8.63 -7.32
N VAL A 30 -5.42 -7.47 -7.57
CA VAL A 30 -6.61 -7.00 -6.83
C VAL A 30 -7.80 -7.91 -7.13
N CYS A 31 -8.04 -8.26 -8.40
CA CYS A 31 -9.10 -9.19 -8.79
C CYS A 31 -8.94 -10.59 -8.18
N GLU A 32 -7.71 -11.07 -7.99
CA GLU A 32 -7.44 -12.35 -7.33
C GLU A 32 -7.64 -12.30 -5.80
N ALA A 33 -7.35 -11.16 -5.18
CA ALA A 33 -7.41 -10.99 -3.73
C ALA A 33 -8.81 -10.62 -3.22
N VAL A 34 -9.64 -10.00 -4.06
CA VAL A 34 -10.99 -9.57 -3.71
C VAL A 34 -12.00 -10.66 -4.09
N GLU A 35 -12.76 -11.15 -3.10
CA GLU A 35 -13.78 -12.19 -3.31
C GLU A 35 -14.98 -11.69 -4.17
N ASP A 36 -15.19 -10.38 -4.20
CA ASP A 36 -16.30 -9.70 -4.89
C ASP A 36 -15.84 -9.01 -6.19
N LYS A 37 -16.79 -8.44 -6.94
CA LYS A 37 -16.48 -7.68 -8.15
C LYS A 37 -15.56 -6.49 -7.87
N VAL A 38 -14.47 -6.40 -8.63
CA VAL A 38 -13.65 -5.20 -8.79
C VAL A 38 -14.16 -4.42 -10.00
N THR A 39 -14.29 -3.10 -9.85
CA THR A 39 -14.61 -2.19 -10.95
C THR A 39 -13.39 -1.36 -11.25
N ASP A 40 -12.92 -1.40 -12.49
CA ASP A 40 -11.85 -0.56 -13.01
C ASP A 40 -12.40 0.65 -13.76
N TYR A 41 -11.61 1.71 -13.76
CA TYR A 41 -11.85 2.97 -14.45
C TYR A 41 -10.53 3.45 -15.04
N GLU A 42 -10.61 4.26 -16.11
CA GLU A 42 -9.47 5.02 -16.65
C GLU A 42 -8.26 4.12 -16.94
N ASP A 43 -8.48 3.05 -17.72
CA ASP A 43 -7.43 2.09 -18.10
C ASP A 43 -6.66 1.53 -16.89
N PHE A 44 -7.42 1.08 -15.88
CA PHE A 44 -6.93 0.54 -14.61
C PHE A 44 -6.25 1.56 -13.68
N SER A 45 -6.30 2.86 -13.99
CA SER A 45 -5.73 3.91 -13.12
C SER A 45 -6.54 4.08 -11.84
N ARG A 46 -7.83 3.70 -11.84
CA ARG A 46 -8.63 3.65 -10.61
C ARG A 46 -9.34 2.31 -10.48
N LEU A 47 -9.22 1.69 -9.31
CA LEU A 47 -9.86 0.43 -8.96
C LEU A 47 -10.78 0.64 -7.76
N SER A 48 -11.98 0.07 -7.79
CA SER A 48 -12.92 0.13 -6.69
C SER A 48 -13.49 -1.25 -6.37
N CYS A 49 -13.57 -1.55 -5.08
CA CYS A 49 -14.30 -2.69 -4.57
C CYS A 49 -15.08 -2.30 -3.31
N ARG A 50 -15.78 -3.25 -2.70
CA ARG A 50 -16.55 -3.00 -1.48
C ARG A 50 -15.73 -2.57 -0.25
N TYR A 51 -14.41 -2.69 -0.30
CA TYR A 51 -13.51 -2.46 0.84
C TYR A 51 -12.73 -1.15 0.75
N PHE A 52 -12.37 -0.73 -0.47
CA PHE A 52 -11.51 0.41 -0.72
C PHE A 52 -11.60 0.87 -2.19
N THR A 53 -11.09 2.07 -2.44
CA THR A 53 -10.61 2.50 -3.76
C THR A 53 -9.09 2.56 -3.79
N LEU A 54 -8.52 2.31 -4.96
CA LEU A 54 -7.12 2.49 -5.30
C LEU A 54 -7.02 3.45 -6.48
N ASP A 55 -6.13 4.43 -6.39
CA ASP A 55 -5.79 5.37 -7.46
C ASP A 55 -4.30 5.23 -7.78
N ILE A 56 -3.96 4.80 -9.00
CA ILE A 56 -2.61 4.46 -9.43
C ILE A 56 -2.08 5.56 -10.36
N GLU A 57 -1.14 6.35 -9.85
CA GLU A 57 -0.46 7.43 -10.56
C GLU A 57 1.00 7.06 -10.88
N THR A 58 1.43 7.34 -12.11
CA THR A 58 2.77 6.98 -12.62
C THR A 58 3.43 8.11 -13.39
N GLU A 59 2.68 9.13 -13.80
CA GLU A 59 3.16 10.24 -14.63
C GLU A 59 3.25 11.53 -13.80
N ASP A 60 2.19 11.85 -13.06
CA ASP A 60 2.04 13.12 -12.35
C ASP A 60 2.20 12.97 -10.83
N ILE A 61 3.18 12.17 -10.40
CA ILE A 61 3.49 11.99 -8.97
C ILE A 61 3.97 13.32 -8.38
N ILE A 62 3.18 13.87 -7.47
CA ILE A 62 3.46 15.17 -6.87
C ILE A 62 4.63 15.02 -5.90
N SER A 63 5.56 16.00 -5.93
CA SER A 63 6.65 16.12 -4.95
C SER A 63 7.68 14.99 -4.98
N LEU A 64 8.03 14.46 -6.16
CA LEU A 64 9.10 13.45 -6.31
C LEU A 64 10.42 13.83 -5.60
N ASP A 65 10.85 15.10 -5.69
CA ASP A 65 12.06 15.56 -5.00
C ASP A 65 11.96 15.39 -3.48
N PHE A 66 10.81 15.73 -2.90
CA PHE A 66 10.54 15.54 -1.47
C PHE A 66 10.48 14.05 -1.11
N LEU A 67 9.80 13.21 -1.90
CA LEU A 67 9.72 11.77 -1.66
C LEU A 67 11.12 11.12 -1.70
N ARG A 68 11.98 11.59 -2.61
CA ARG A 68 13.36 11.14 -2.69
C ARG A 68 14.17 11.58 -1.47
N GLU A 69 14.00 12.81 -1.00
CA GLU A 69 14.67 13.31 0.20
C GLU A 69 14.20 12.58 1.47
N GLU A 70 12.89 12.39 1.61
CA GLU A 70 12.26 11.80 2.78
C GLU A 70 12.53 10.29 2.88
N TYR A 71 12.39 9.57 1.76
CA TYR A 71 12.52 8.11 1.75
C TYR A 71 13.85 7.61 1.21
N GLY A 72 14.66 8.44 0.54
CA GLY A 72 15.89 7.97 -0.11
C GLY A 72 15.64 6.97 -1.24
N MET A 73 14.47 7.02 -1.86
CA MET A 73 14.03 6.09 -2.91
C MET A 73 13.65 6.85 -4.18
N GLU A 74 13.96 6.28 -5.34
CA GLU A 74 13.56 6.80 -6.66
C GLU A 74 12.11 6.33 -6.97
N ILE A 75 11.15 6.85 -6.21
CA ILE A 75 9.73 6.51 -6.37
C ILE A 75 9.27 6.83 -7.79
N ASN A 76 8.57 5.88 -8.42
CA ASN A 76 8.05 6.03 -9.77
C ASN A 76 6.62 5.49 -9.97
N ALA A 77 5.96 5.11 -8.88
CA ALA A 77 4.51 4.94 -8.86
C ALA A 77 3.96 5.29 -7.47
N GLU A 78 2.78 5.91 -7.46
CA GLU A 78 1.99 6.21 -6.28
C GLU A 78 0.66 5.48 -6.36
N ILE A 79 0.24 4.84 -5.27
CA ILE A 79 -1.08 4.26 -5.13
C ILE A 79 -1.77 4.93 -3.95
N GLY A 80 -2.72 5.82 -4.23
CA GLY A 80 -3.63 6.40 -3.24
C GLY A 80 -4.70 5.39 -2.84
N ILE A 81 -4.98 5.26 -1.55
CA ILE A 81 -5.81 4.18 -0.99
C ILE A 81 -6.79 4.76 0.03
N GLN A 82 -8.09 4.65 -0.27
CA GLN A 82 -9.16 5.03 0.64
C GLN A 82 -9.84 3.76 1.19
N LEU A 83 -9.58 3.43 2.46
CA LEU A 83 -10.16 2.27 3.14
C LEU A 83 -11.50 2.61 3.78
N PHE A 84 -12.55 1.85 3.46
CA PHE A 84 -13.90 2.14 3.96
C PHE A 84 -14.12 1.66 5.40
N GLY A 85 -14.57 2.57 6.28
CA GLY A 85 -14.70 2.32 7.72
C GLY A 85 -15.65 1.17 8.09
N LYS A 86 -16.75 0.98 7.34
CA LYS A 86 -17.72 -0.10 7.58
C LYS A 86 -17.15 -1.51 7.42
N SER A 87 -16.07 -1.64 6.66
CA SER A 87 -15.44 -2.93 6.34
C SER A 87 -13.95 -2.93 6.64
N PHE A 88 -13.49 -2.02 7.49
CA PHE A 88 -12.08 -1.70 7.69
C PHE A 88 -11.20 -2.92 7.98
N GLU A 89 -11.55 -3.74 8.97
CA GLU A 89 -10.69 -4.87 9.38
C GLU A 89 -10.51 -5.91 8.26
N LYS A 90 -11.56 -6.18 7.48
CA LYS A 90 -11.48 -7.09 6.33
C LYS A 90 -10.78 -6.41 5.15
N GLY A 91 -11.05 -5.12 4.91
CA GLY A 91 -10.40 -4.33 3.87
C GLY A 91 -8.89 -4.25 4.07
N LEU A 92 -8.43 -4.05 5.31
CA LEU A 92 -7.02 -4.04 5.67
C LEU A 92 -6.36 -5.41 5.45
N GLN A 93 -7.05 -6.50 5.80
CA GLN A 93 -6.56 -7.86 5.51
C GLN A 93 -6.40 -8.09 4.00
N VAL A 94 -7.40 -7.70 3.21
CA VAL A 94 -7.35 -7.83 1.75
C VAL A 94 -6.22 -6.97 1.18
N LEU A 95 -6.05 -5.75 1.68
CA LEU A 95 -5.00 -4.83 1.23
C LEU A 95 -3.60 -5.37 1.52
N PHE A 96 -3.33 -5.85 2.74
CA PHE A 96 -2.03 -6.46 3.05
C PHE A 96 -1.77 -7.75 2.26
N ASN A 97 -2.82 -8.51 1.94
CA ASN A 97 -2.70 -9.66 1.04
C ASN A 97 -2.37 -9.23 -0.40
N ILE A 98 -2.92 -8.12 -0.88
CA ILE A 98 -2.55 -7.50 -2.17
C ILE A 98 -1.07 -7.08 -2.15
N PHE A 99 -0.61 -6.44 -1.08
CA PHE A 99 0.80 -6.04 -0.94
C PHE A 99 1.74 -7.25 -0.95
N GLY A 100 1.37 -8.34 -0.26
CA GLY A 100 2.12 -9.59 -0.32
C GLY A 100 2.16 -10.20 -1.73
N ASN A 101 1.05 -10.14 -2.47
CA ASN A 101 1.01 -10.59 -3.86
C ASN A 101 1.83 -9.69 -4.80
N ILE A 102 1.89 -8.38 -4.56
CA ILE A 102 2.78 -7.44 -5.26
C ILE A 102 4.25 -7.82 -5.03
N LEU A 103 4.64 -8.04 -3.77
CA LEU A 103 5.99 -8.48 -3.42
C LEU A 103 6.37 -9.80 -4.12
N LEU A 104 5.44 -10.75 -4.22
CA LEU A 104 5.67 -12.02 -4.92
C LEU A 104 5.74 -11.88 -6.44
N ALA A 105 4.95 -10.98 -7.03
CA ALA A 105 4.83 -10.86 -8.48
C ALA A 105 6.01 -10.13 -9.12
N PHE A 106 6.47 -9.03 -8.52
CA PHE A 106 7.56 -8.22 -9.09
C PHE A 106 8.50 -7.58 -8.05
N ASN A 107 8.35 -7.90 -6.76
CA ASN A 107 9.26 -7.54 -5.66
C ASN A 107 9.76 -6.08 -5.67
N PRO A 108 8.89 -5.06 -5.81
CA PRO A 108 9.32 -3.66 -5.82
C PRO A 108 9.86 -3.26 -4.45
N ASP A 109 10.66 -2.20 -4.37
CA ASP A 109 10.80 -1.47 -3.12
C ASP A 109 9.54 -0.62 -2.90
N MET A 110 9.13 -0.44 -1.64
CA MET A 110 7.86 0.24 -1.35
C MET A 110 7.84 0.93 0.01
N VAL A 111 7.04 1.98 0.13
CA VAL A 111 6.76 2.69 1.39
C VAL A 111 5.25 2.81 1.55
N PHE A 112 4.71 2.34 2.67
CA PHE A 112 3.30 2.46 2.99
C PHE A 112 3.10 3.45 4.13
N VAL A 113 2.33 4.50 3.87
CA VAL A 113 2.09 5.61 4.81
C VAL A 113 0.61 5.81 5.10
N GLU A 114 0.30 6.24 6.32
CA GLU A 114 -1.01 6.79 6.71
C GLU A 114 -0.92 8.32 6.78
N ASN A 115 -2.00 9.03 6.44
CA ASN A 115 -2.09 10.50 6.54
C ASN A 115 -0.98 11.26 5.80
N GLY A 116 -0.42 10.67 4.74
CA GLY A 116 0.61 11.27 3.88
C GLY A 116 2.05 11.12 4.36
N THR A 117 2.31 11.02 5.66
CA THR A 117 3.69 11.00 6.20
C THR A 117 3.96 9.90 7.22
N ASP A 118 2.94 9.33 7.87
CA ASP A 118 3.17 8.35 8.93
C ASP A 118 3.58 7.00 8.34
N GLN A 119 4.89 6.75 8.25
CA GLN A 119 5.44 5.49 7.73
C GLN A 119 4.98 4.31 8.61
N LEU A 120 4.15 3.44 8.04
CA LEU A 120 3.68 2.23 8.71
C LEU A 120 4.67 1.08 8.50
N PHE A 121 5.10 0.91 7.26
CA PHE A 121 6.23 0.05 6.90
C PHE A 121 6.87 0.53 5.61
N ARG A 122 8.10 0.09 5.39
CA ARG A 122 8.76 0.16 4.09
C ARG A 122 9.44 -1.17 3.78
N LYS A 123 9.67 -1.46 2.52
CA LYS A 123 10.49 -2.59 2.08
C LYS A 123 11.63 -2.04 1.27
N GLU A 124 12.82 -2.48 1.63
CA GLU A 124 14.06 -2.23 0.91
C GLU A 124 14.75 -3.56 0.64
N ASN A 125 15.15 -3.78 -0.61
CA ASN A 125 15.88 -4.97 -1.02
C ASN A 125 15.11 -6.26 -0.67
N ASP A 126 15.57 -7.02 0.33
CA ASP A 126 14.99 -8.30 0.74
C ASP A 126 14.42 -8.26 2.16
N THR A 127 14.10 -7.07 2.69
CA THR A 127 13.54 -6.95 4.04
C THR A 127 12.43 -5.90 4.13
N VAL A 128 11.31 -6.30 4.72
CA VAL A 128 10.27 -5.37 5.19
C VAL A 128 10.66 -4.84 6.57
N ILE A 129 10.59 -3.53 6.75
CA ILE A 129 10.83 -2.84 8.01
C ILE A 129 9.49 -2.29 8.51
N ILE A 130 8.99 -2.86 9.59
CA ILE A 130 7.78 -2.39 10.27
C ILE A 130 8.17 -1.28 11.25
N ASN A 131 7.52 -0.12 11.17
CA ASN A 131 7.83 1.00 12.04
C ASN A 131 7.48 0.65 13.50
N THR A 132 8.36 1.00 14.44
CA THR A 132 8.08 0.89 15.88
C THR A 132 7.42 2.15 16.45
N LYS A 133 7.57 3.29 15.77
CA LYS A 133 7.00 4.60 16.14
C LYS A 133 5.55 4.74 15.70
N LEU A 134 4.76 3.74 16.05
CA LEU A 134 3.32 3.69 15.78
C LEU A 134 2.54 4.22 16.98
N ASP A 135 1.47 4.95 16.71
CA ASP A 135 0.52 5.36 17.74
C ASP A 135 -0.28 4.15 18.29
N GLN A 136 -1.10 4.39 19.31
CA GLN A 136 -1.88 3.30 19.93
C GLN A 136 -2.91 2.68 18.98
N TYR A 137 -3.41 3.44 18.01
CA TYR A 137 -4.39 3.00 17.03
C TYR A 137 -3.73 2.14 15.95
N GLN A 138 -2.60 2.60 15.40
CA GLN A 138 -1.77 1.90 14.42
C GLN A 138 -1.29 0.56 14.96
N LYS A 139 -0.80 0.53 16.21
CA LYS A 139 -0.40 -0.73 16.89
C LYS A 139 -1.54 -1.73 17.01
N LYS A 140 -2.79 -1.26 17.08
CA LYS A 140 -3.96 -2.13 17.20
C LYS A 140 -4.27 -2.85 15.89
N TYR A 141 -4.22 -2.14 14.76
CA TYR A 141 -4.57 -2.73 13.47
C TYR A 141 -3.38 -3.41 12.78
N LEU A 142 -2.13 -2.94 12.96
CA LEU A 142 -0.91 -3.59 12.46
C LEU A 142 -0.44 -4.74 13.36
N SER A 143 -1.32 -5.72 13.59
CA SER A 143 -0.95 -6.93 14.31
C SER A 143 -0.01 -7.82 13.48
N ASN A 144 0.72 -8.73 14.15
CA ASN A 144 1.56 -9.73 13.46
C ASN A 144 0.76 -10.56 12.44
N LYS A 145 -0.53 -10.80 12.70
CA LYS A 145 -1.41 -11.49 11.75
C LYS A 145 -1.56 -10.72 10.44
N ILE A 146 -1.68 -9.39 10.50
CA ILE A 146 -1.75 -8.52 9.32
C ILE A 146 -0.40 -8.46 8.61
N ILE A 147 0.69 -8.25 9.38
CA ILE A 147 2.05 -8.18 8.83
C ILE A 147 2.43 -9.47 8.10
N ASN A 148 2.07 -10.64 8.64
CA ASN A 148 2.32 -11.94 8.02
C ASN A 148 1.66 -12.12 6.65
N LEU A 149 0.65 -11.32 6.30
CA LEU A 149 0.03 -11.36 4.97
C LEU A 149 0.93 -10.77 3.87
N LEU A 150 1.96 -10.01 4.24
CA LEU A 150 3.01 -9.58 3.30
C LEU A 150 3.83 -10.76 2.77
N ARG A 151 3.84 -11.90 3.48
CA ARG A 151 4.55 -13.13 3.09
C ARG A 151 6.03 -12.90 2.76
N PHE A 152 6.65 -11.96 3.47
CA PHE A 152 8.02 -11.53 3.27
C PHE A 152 8.74 -11.43 4.62
N PRO A 153 10.05 -11.67 4.69
CA PRO A 153 10.81 -11.46 5.92
C PRO A 153 10.67 -10.01 6.41
N TYR A 154 10.44 -9.84 7.70
CA TYR A 154 10.30 -8.52 8.29
C TYR A 154 11.05 -8.37 9.62
N ILE A 155 11.46 -7.14 9.89
CA ILE A 155 12.04 -6.70 11.15
C ILE A 155 11.26 -5.50 11.69
N TYR A 156 11.48 -5.18 12.97
CA TYR A 156 10.96 -3.96 13.59
C TYR A 156 12.09 -2.97 13.79
N GLN A 157 11.93 -1.75 13.30
CA GLN A 157 12.88 -0.67 13.46
C GLN A 157 12.13 0.66 13.55
N GLU A 158 12.71 1.65 14.22
CA GLU A 158 12.20 3.01 14.14
C GLU A 158 12.52 3.58 12.75
N LEU A 159 11.49 4.06 12.06
CA LEU A 159 11.60 4.82 10.82
C LEU A 159 11.45 6.31 11.12
N SER A 160 12.12 7.15 10.32
CA SER A 160 11.84 8.59 10.32
C SER A 160 10.41 8.85 9.87
N ASN A 161 9.82 9.96 10.33
CA ASN A 161 8.60 10.52 9.76
C ASN A 161 8.96 11.85 9.13
#